data_AF-A0A1F4Y3R1-F1
#
_entry.id   AF-A0A1F4Y3R1-F1
#
_cell.length_a   1.000
_cell.length_b   1.000
_cell.length_c   1.000
_cell.angle_alpha   90.00
_cell.angle_beta   90.00
_cell.angle_gamma   90.00
#
_symmetry.space_group_name_H-M   'P 1'
#
loop_
_entity.id
_entity.type
_entity.pdbx_description
1 polymer ?
#
loop_
_entity_poly.entity_id
_entity_poly.type
_entity_poly.pdbx_seq_one_letter_code
_entity_poly.pdbx_strand_id
1 'polypeptide(L)'
;MEHIGSHIRPMVKKTKITERGELMEYFLQKLNAGRVQDGLAPMTMGRMGRVLVAIPTNDLYFLKSVCDDAQKRNGPSAFSKKFWWEVKPKSEIPTKASGQQI
;
A
#
# COMPACT_ATOMS: atom_id res chain seq x y z
N MET A 1 -3.76 -30.45 -25.37
CA MET A 1 -2.68 -29.46 -25.47
C MET A 1 -2.10 -29.28 -24.10
N GLU A 2 -0.89 -29.79 -23.87
CA GLU A 2 -0.18 -29.62 -22.60
C GLU A 2 0.34 -28.17 -22.54
N HIS A 3 -0.12 -27.40 -21.54
CA HIS A 3 0.30 -26.01 -21.37
C HIS A 3 1.71 -25.99 -20.73
N ILE A 4 2.67 -25.34 -21.39
CA ILE A 4 4.08 -25.19 -20.95
C ILE A 4 4.19 -24.68 -19.49
N GLY A 5 3.18 -23.97 -19.00
CA GLY A 5 3.10 -23.50 -17.60
C GLY A 5 3.14 -24.60 -16.53
N SER A 6 2.77 -25.85 -16.85
CA SER A 6 2.81 -26.97 -15.88
C SER A 6 4.21 -27.45 -15.53
N HIS A 7 5.24 -27.07 -16.31
CA HIS A 7 6.63 -27.47 -16.10
C HIS A 7 7.50 -26.36 -15.47
N ILE A 8 6.96 -25.14 -15.35
CA ILE A 8 7.68 -24.03 -14.72
C ILE A 8 7.47 -24.16 -13.21
N ARG A 9 8.45 -24.77 -12.51
CA ARG A 9 8.47 -24.73 -11.05
C ARG A 9 8.49 -23.27 -10.59
N PRO A 10 7.57 -22.83 -9.71
CA PRO A 10 7.65 -21.49 -9.14
C PRO A 10 8.93 -21.38 -8.33
N MET A 11 9.89 -20.61 -8.84
CA MET A 11 11.09 -20.26 -8.09
C MET A 11 10.67 -19.34 -6.95
N VAL A 12 10.59 -19.90 -5.73
CA VAL A 12 10.34 -19.13 -4.52
C VAL A 12 11.58 -18.27 -4.25
N LYS A 13 11.63 -17.07 -4.84
CA LYS A 13 12.67 -16.10 -4.53
C LYS A 13 12.48 -15.71 -3.06
N LYS A 14 13.48 -16.00 -2.22
CA LYS A 14 13.55 -15.46 -0.86
C LYS A 14 13.59 -13.94 -0.97
N THR A 15 12.46 -13.29 -0.74
CA THR A 15 12.38 -11.83 -0.71
C THR A 15 13.23 -11.35 0.46
N LYS A 16 14.13 -10.39 0.23
CA LYS A 16 14.83 -9.74 1.33
C LYS A 16 13.79 -9.08 2.22
N ILE A 17 13.73 -9.48 3.48
CA ILE A 17 12.88 -8.81 4.47
C ILE A 17 13.49 -7.42 4.65
N THR A 18 12.70 -6.41 4.32
CA THR A 18 13.07 -5.00 4.44
C THR A 18 11.98 -4.33 5.26
N GLU A 19 12.35 -3.33 6.02
CA GLU A 19 11.44 -2.54 6.84
C GLU A 19 10.23 -2.00 6.03
N ARG A 20 10.51 -1.49 4.82
CA ARG A 20 9.47 -1.07 3.88
C ARG A 20 8.57 -2.23 3.48
N GLY A 21 9.15 -3.41 3.23
CA GLY A 21 8.42 -4.63 2.90
C GLY A 21 7.48 -5.09 4.02
N GLU A 22 7.93 -5.00 5.27
CA GLU A 22 7.11 -5.32 6.45
C GLU A 22 5.94 -4.35 6.58
N LEU A 23 6.16 -3.04 6.38
CA LEU A 23 5.08 -2.05 6.37
C LEU A 23 4.10 -2.29 5.21
N MET A 24 4.61 -2.62 4.02
CA MET A 24 3.76 -2.97 2.88
C MET A 24 2.89 -4.20 3.17
N GLU A 25 3.47 -5.23 3.77
CA GLU A 25 2.75 -6.45 4.15
C GLU A 25 1.69 -6.13 5.22
N TYR A 26 2.02 -5.31 6.20
CA TYR A 26 1.09 -4.83 7.21
C TYR A 26 -0.15 -4.17 6.59
N PHE A 27 0.05 -3.19 5.70
CA PHE A 27 -1.06 -2.51 5.02
C PHE A 27 -1.87 -3.50 4.18
N LEU A 28 -1.21 -4.43 3.49
CA LEU A 28 -1.87 -5.45 2.69
C LEU A 28 -2.76 -6.38 3.50
N GLN A 29 -2.27 -6.89 4.62
CA GLN A 29 -3.04 -7.77 5.50
C GLN A 29 -4.30 -7.04 6.00
N LYS A 30 -4.15 -5.79 6.44
CA LYS A 30 -5.27 -4.96 6.92
C LYS A 30 -6.32 -4.67 5.84
N LEU A 31 -5.87 -4.32 4.63
CA LEU A 31 -6.78 -3.99 3.53
C LEU A 31 -7.45 -5.24 2.96
N ASN A 32 -6.72 -6.34 2.85
CA ASN A 32 -7.25 -7.58 2.29
C ASN A 32 -8.27 -8.24 3.22
N ALA A 33 -8.17 -8.07 4.54
CA ALA A 33 -9.19 -8.57 5.47
C ALA A 33 -10.60 -8.06 5.09
N GLY A 34 -10.75 -6.77 4.85
CA GLY A 34 -12.03 -6.19 4.39
C GLY A 34 -12.41 -6.63 2.98
N ARG A 35 -11.45 -6.66 2.04
CA ARG A 35 -11.71 -7.08 0.66
C ARG A 35 -12.22 -8.51 0.56
N VAL A 36 -11.64 -9.43 1.32
CA VAL A 36 -12.07 -10.84 1.34
C VAL A 36 -13.48 -10.96 1.91
N GLN A 37 -13.79 -10.22 2.97
CA GLN A 37 -15.15 -10.17 3.53
C GLN A 37 -16.17 -9.66 2.49
N ASP A 38 -15.78 -8.70 1.66
CA ASP A 38 -16.62 -8.13 0.60
C ASP A 38 -16.63 -8.97 -0.70
N GLY A 39 -15.97 -10.13 -0.72
CA GLY A 39 -15.87 -10.99 -1.91
C GLY A 39 -14.97 -10.43 -3.03
N LEU A 40 -14.14 -9.42 -2.73
CA LEU A 40 -13.21 -8.80 -3.67
C LEU A 40 -11.87 -9.53 -3.68
N ALA A 41 -11.25 -9.62 -4.86
CA ALA A 41 -9.91 -10.18 -5.00
C ALA A 41 -8.88 -9.43 -4.12
N PRO A 42 -8.02 -10.14 -3.37
CA PRO A 42 -7.00 -9.52 -2.53
C PRO A 42 -5.98 -8.75 -3.39
N MET A 43 -5.47 -7.65 -2.83
CA MET A 43 -4.35 -6.91 -3.41
C MET A 43 -3.05 -7.69 -3.27
N THR A 44 -2.09 -7.40 -4.15
CA THR A 44 -0.75 -8.01 -4.17
C THR A 44 0.31 -7.04 -3.67
N MET A 45 1.46 -7.56 -3.21
CA MET A 45 2.64 -6.77 -2.84
C MET A 45 3.07 -5.78 -3.94
N GLY A 46 3.03 -6.21 -5.21
CA GLY A 46 3.37 -5.35 -6.34
C GLY A 46 2.42 -4.16 -6.50
N ARG A 47 1.11 -4.36 -6.29
CA ARG A 47 0.13 -3.27 -6.32
C ARG A 47 0.33 -2.31 -5.14
N MET A 48 0.60 -2.85 -3.95
CA MET A 48 0.90 -2.04 -2.77
C MET A 48 2.16 -1.18 -2.96
N GLY A 49 3.20 -1.75 -3.57
CA GLY A 49 4.44 -1.02 -3.85
C GLY A 49 4.23 0.18 -4.76
N ARG A 50 3.35 0.05 -5.78
CA ARG A 50 2.97 1.16 -6.66
C ARG A 50 2.16 2.23 -5.95
N VAL A 51 1.25 1.83 -5.08
CA VAL A 51 0.42 2.75 -4.28
C VAL A 51 1.29 3.60 -3.35
N LEU A 52 2.33 3.02 -2.78
CA LEU A 52 3.21 3.67 -1.81
C LEU A 52 4.49 4.25 -2.42
N VAL A 53 4.69 4.18 -3.75
CA VAL A 53 5.99 4.50 -4.38
C VAL A 53 6.45 5.94 -4.12
N ALA A 54 5.50 6.87 -4.04
CA ALA A 54 5.77 8.29 -3.79
C ALA A 54 5.92 8.62 -2.29
N ILE A 55 5.71 7.65 -1.40
CA ILE A 55 5.75 7.85 0.05
C ILE A 55 7.08 7.29 0.60
N PRO A 56 7.94 8.12 1.21
CA PRO A 56 9.14 7.68 1.90
C PRO A 56 8.84 6.64 2.99
N THR A 57 9.79 5.75 3.29
CA THR A 57 9.58 4.70 4.32
C THR A 57 9.29 5.28 5.70
N ASN A 58 9.92 6.41 6.08
CA ASN A 58 9.64 7.07 7.36
C ASN A 58 8.18 7.49 7.50
N ASP A 59 7.59 7.99 6.41
CA ASP A 59 6.20 8.44 6.39
C ASP A 59 5.22 7.26 6.43
N LEU A 60 5.66 6.05 6.06
CA LEU A 60 4.84 4.84 6.20
C LEU A 60 4.54 4.51 7.67
N TYR A 61 5.42 4.85 8.61
CA TYR A 61 5.12 4.69 10.04
C TYR A 61 4.04 5.65 10.52
N PHE A 62 4.09 6.90 10.05
CA PHE A 62 3.05 7.87 10.34
C PHE A 62 1.71 7.45 9.71
N LEU A 63 1.74 7.00 8.46
CA LEU A 63 0.56 6.45 7.80
C LEU A 63 -0.02 5.27 8.59
N LYS A 64 0.83 4.37 9.07
CA LYS A 64 0.43 3.25 9.93
C LYS A 64 -0.25 3.75 11.21
N SER A 65 0.37 4.68 11.94
CA SER A 65 -0.17 5.15 13.21
C SER A 65 -1.53 5.83 13.04
N VAL A 66 -1.70 6.66 12.01
CA VAL A 66 -2.95 7.35 11.70
C VAL A 66 -4.05 6.37 11.29
N CYS A 67 -3.73 5.35 10.49
CA CYS A 67 -4.70 4.32 10.11
C CYS A 67 -5.10 3.44 11.32
N ASP A 68 -4.15 3.10 12.19
CA ASP A 68 -4.40 2.33 13.40
C ASP A 68 -5.27 3.09 14.40
N ASP A 69 -5.02 4.39 14.58
CA ASP A 69 -5.84 5.27 15.41
C ASP A 69 -7.27 5.39 14.86
N ALA A 70 -7.41 5.55 13.54
CA ALA A 70 -8.72 5.56 12.89
C ALA A 70 -9.48 4.24 13.10
N GLN A 71 -8.78 3.10 12.99
CA GLN A 71 -9.36 1.78 13.26
C GLN A 71 -9.83 1.65 14.72
N LYS A 72 -9.02 2.11 15.68
CA LYS A 72 -9.34 2.05 17.11
C LYS A 72 -10.57 2.89 17.45
N ARG A 73 -10.70 4.08 16.87
CA ARG A 73 -11.80 5.02 17.17
C ARG A 73 -13.10 4.70 16.47
N ASN A 74 -13.03 4.24 15.21
CA ASN A 74 -14.20 4.16 14.33
C ASN A 74 -14.48 2.74 13.81
N GLY A 75 -13.75 1.73 14.29
CA GLY A 75 -13.97 0.32 13.96
C GLY A 75 -13.14 -0.20 12.77
N PRO A 76 -13.29 -1.49 12.42
CA PRO A 76 -12.41 -2.20 11.49
C PRO A 76 -12.40 -1.63 10.06
N SER A 77 -13.52 -1.10 9.58
CA SER A 77 -13.65 -0.51 8.24
C SER A 77 -12.97 0.85 8.10
N ALA A 78 -12.71 1.54 9.22
CA ALA A 78 -12.13 2.88 9.22
C ALA A 78 -10.66 2.89 8.79
N PHE A 79 -9.94 1.78 8.96
CA PHE A 79 -8.56 1.64 8.49
C PHE A 79 -8.45 1.89 7.00
N SER A 80 -9.22 1.13 6.20
CA SER A 80 -9.18 1.21 4.74
C SER A 80 -9.58 2.60 4.25
N LYS A 81 -10.64 3.17 4.84
CA LYS A 81 -11.09 4.52 4.51
C LYS A 81 -10.01 5.57 4.76
N LYS A 82 -9.33 5.51 5.92
CA LYS A 82 -8.28 6.47 6.27
C LYS A 82 -7.05 6.29 5.39
N PHE A 83 -6.64 5.05 5.13
CA PHE A 83 -5.52 4.75 4.23
C PHE A 83 -5.71 5.40 2.86
N TRP A 84 -6.87 5.20 2.22
CA TRP A 84 -7.13 5.77 0.89
C TRP A 84 -7.28 7.30 0.91
N TRP A 85 -7.65 7.89 2.05
CA TRP A 85 -7.69 9.34 2.22
C TRP A 85 -6.29 9.95 2.22
N GLU A 86 -5.36 9.35 2.96
CA GLU A 86 -3.98 9.84 3.08
C GLU A 86 -3.14 9.57 1.84
N VAL A 87 -3.37 8.45 1.16
CA VAL A 87 -2.58 8.06 -0.03
C VAL A 87 -3.11 8.71 -1.32
N LYS A 88 -4.27 9.37 -1.28
CA LYS A 88 -4.83 10.02 -2.46
C LYS A 88 -3.85 11.09 -2.96
N PRO A 89 -3.43 11.05 -4.24
CA PRO A 89 -2.56 12.09 -4.79
C PRO A 89 -3.30 13.42 -4.69
N LYS A 90 -2.66 14.39 -4.02
CA LYS A 90 -3.14 15.77 -3.98
C LYS A 90 -3.03 16.28 -5.40
N SER A 91 -4.16 16.46 -6.08
CA SER A 91 -4.21 17.05 -7.42
C SER A 91 -3.37 18.32 -7.43
N GLU A 92 -2.46 18.41 -8.40
CA GLU A 92 -1.51 19.52 -8.51
C GLU A 92 -2.26 20.85 -8.55
N ILE A 93 -2.25 21.56 -7.44
CA ILE A 93 -2.39 23.01 -7.49
C ILE A 93 -1.07 23.46 -8.11
N PRO A 94 -1.05 24.19 -9.24
CA PRO A 94 0.20 24.62 -9.86
C PRO A 94 0.95 25.49 -8.86
N THR A 95 1.97 24.91 -8.24
CA THR A 95 2.83 25.59 -7.28
C THR A 95 3.56 26.66 -8.08
N LYS A 96 3.25 27.94 -7.82
CA LYS A 96 3.98 29.06 -8.41
C LYS A 96 5.47 28.87 -8.12
N ALA A 97 6.24 28.62 -9.18
CA ALA A 97 7.69 28.63 -9.15
C ALA A 97 8.14 30.00 -8.62
N SER A 98 8.56 30.01 -7.36
CA SER A 98 9.10 31.20 -6.70
C SER A 98 10.59 30.97 -6.56
N GLY A 99 11.37 31.69 -7.37
CA GLY A 99 12.79 31.94 -7.10
C GLY A 99 13.77 31.26 -8.05
N GLN A 100 13.96 31.85 -9.23
CA GLN A 100 15.31 32.13 -9.73
C GLN A 100 15.20 33.26 -10.77
N GLN A 101 15.46 34.50 -10.35
CA GLN A 101 15.94 35.53 -11.26
C GLN A 101 17.34 35.91 -10.79
N ILE A 102 18.26 35.85 -11.74
CA ILE A 102 19.65 36.29 -11.65
C ILE A 102 19.66 37.81 -11.79
#